data_AF-A0A2V8DWY8-F1
#
_entry.id   AF-A0A2V8DWY8-F1
#
_cell.length_a   1.000
_cell.length_b   1.000
_cell.length_c   1.000
_cell.angle_alpha   90.00
_cell.angle_beta   90.00
_cell.angle_gamma   90.00
#
_symmetry.space_group_name_H-M   'P 1'
#
loop_
_entity.id
_entity.type
_entity.pdbx_description
1 polymer ?
#
loop_
_entity_poly.entity_id
_entity_poly.type
_entity_poly.pdbx_seq_one_letter_code
_entity_poly.pdbx_strand_id
1 'polypeptide(L)'
;MTQTRMRRPGLLLIAAFVTLPRVADAQLRTVKAELTPIVESDGVHAGTTIRAALQVRLPNGFHVQSNKPRDPLLIPTVVTVDAPAGVSATEIVFPAPTDLKQIGQSQPLAVFEEEFAIGVRLELAGKLQSGEIVVPVRLRYQACDETICYGPATADARWSLRIVPASAKVGATHLDVIDRIAFGHGEKPTEAAVTAVPRAAAPAGTDRGLAELDDFTVLATTGGYQGASDFLRFIHDAETGVTQAGLFEGRGPLAILLIVFLGGLALNLTPCVLPMIPINLAIIGAGAQAGSRSRGFLLGSAYGGAMALVYGVLGLVVILTAGTFGTINSSPWFNAGIAVLFVALGLAMFDVILIDFSRFSSGFRTDEGKRGTFLLAFSMGAVAALLAGACVAPVVIQVVLFSSNLYATGTTIALALPFCLGVGMAVPWPIAGASLASLPKPGVWMVRVKQAFGVLILGTAVYYGYLAYDLFSSRWVDASAVTSSVQEKLKAGWHASLGQGLSTARREQKPVLIDLWATWCKNCLTMDKTTLENSEVTSALAGYVKIKFQAENPDEQPVKVVMQRFKAVGLPTYVILRPKSTTPIS
;
A
#
# COMPACT_ATOMS: atom_id res chain seq x y z
N MET A 1 -14.67 48.42 -27.33
CA MET A 1 -14.38 47.46 -26.24
C MET A 1 -14.44 46.06 -26.83
N THR A 2 -13.29 45.43 -26.89
CA THR A 2 -12.92 44.40 -27.86
C THR A 2 -13.32 43.01 -27.37
N GLN A 3 -14.09 42.28 -28.19
CA GLN A 3 -14.35 40.85 -28.02
C GLN A 3 -13.03 40.07 -28.03
N THR A 4 -12.69 39.40 -26.93
CA THR A 4 -11.62 38.39 -26.92
C THR A 4 -12.26 37.00 -26.93
N ARG A 5 -12.28 36.42 -28.13
CA ARG A 5 -12.51 34.99 -28.39
C ARG A 5 -11.46 34.18 -27.61
N MET A 6 -11.84 33.50 -26.54
CA MET A 6 -11.02 32.43 -25.95
C MET A 6 -11.68 31.07 -26.21
N ARG A 7 -10.97 30.24 -26.97
CA ARG A 7 -11.36 28.89 -27.36
C ARG A 7 -11.35 27.96 -26.14
N ARG A 8 -12.46 27.23 -25.99
CA ARG A 8 -12.66 25.90 -25.35
C ARG A 8 -11.52 25.33 -24.47
N PRO A 9 -11.74 25.21 -23.15
CA PRO A 9 -11.05 24.21 -22.31
C PRO A 9 -11.98 23.09 -21.80
N GLY A 10 -13.25 23.05 -22.21
CA GLY A 10 -14.28 22.21 -21.56
C GLY A 10 -14.36 20.74 -21.99
N LEU A 11 -13.65 20.29 -23.03
CA LEU A 11 -13.79 18.92 -23.55
C LEU A 11 -12.65 17.95 -23.15
N LEU A 12 -11.53 18.47 -22.63
CA LEU A 12 -10.37 17.66 -22.27
C LEU A 12 -10.49 17.02 -20.87
N LEU A 13 -11.26 17.61 -19.96
CA LEU A 13 -11.45 17.09 -18.60
C LEU A 13 -12.41 15.89 -18.53
N ILE A 14 -13.32 15.73 -19.49
CA ILE A 14 -14.30 14.62 -19.49
C ILE A 14 -13.75 13.39 -20.23
N ALA A 15 -12.86 13.58 -21.22
CA ALA A 15 -12.18 12.47 -21.90
C ALA A 15 -11.18 11.73 -20.99
N ALA A 16 -10.64 12.39 -19.96
CA ALA A 16 -9.70 11.78 -19.01
C ALA A 16 -10.34 10.74 -18.08
N PHE A 17 -11.68 10.74 -17.91
CA PHE A 17 -12.38 9.85 -16.98
C PHE A 17 -12.91 8.56 -17.63
N VAL A 18 -12.95 8.47 -18.97
CA VAL A 18 -13.58 7.35 -19.69
C VAL A 18 -12.56 6.43 -20.38
N THR A 19 -11.26 6.75 -20.38
CA THR A 19 -10.19 5.86 -20.86
C THR A 19 -9.36 5.30 -19.70
N LEU A 20 -9.99 4.54 -18.82
CA LEU A 20 -9.31 3.57 -17.95
C LEU A 20 -9.57 2.19 -18.56
N PRO A 21 -8.65 1.73 -19.42
CA PRO A 21 -7.68 0.76 -18.92
C PRO A 21 -6.28 1.01 -19.53
N ARG A 22 -5.30 1.34 -18.67
CA ARG A 22 -3.83 1.09 -18.80
C ARG A 22 -2.98 1.99 -17.88
N VAL A 23 -3.42 2.22 -16.64
CA VAL A 23 -2.50 2.73 -15.60
C VAL A 23 -2.42 1.72 -14.46
N ALA A 24 -2.23 0.46 -14.84
CA ALA A 24 -1.71 -0.59 -13.99
C ALA A 24 -0.29 -0.89 -14.49
N ASP A 25 0.61 0.09 -14.39
CA ASP A 25 2.08 -0.06 -14.48
C ASP A 25 2.78 1.31 -14.38
N ALA A 26 2.46 2.09 -13.36
CA ALA A 26 3.38 3.11 -12.88
C ALA A 26 4.11 2.55 -11.65
N GLN A 27 4.81 1.42 -11.86
CA GLN A 27 5.90 1.02 -10.97
C GLN A 27 6.89 2.20 -10.91
N LEU A 28 7.37 2.53 -9.70
CA LEU A 28 8.53 3.42 -9.53
C LEU A 28 9.57 3.07 -10.59
N ARG A 29 9.97 4.03 -11.44
CA ARG A 29 11.01 3.78 -12.45
C ARG A 29 12.32 3.48 -11.72
N THR A 30 12.57 2.22 -11.42
CA THR A 30 13.87 1.72 -10.99
C THR A 30 14.70 1.49 -12.25
N VAL A 31 15.87 2.10 -12.32
CA VAL A 31 16.82 1.85 -13.41
C VAL A 31 17.40 0.45 -13.20
N LYS A 32 17.14 -0.46 -14.13
CA LYS A 32 17.63 -1.84 -14.05
C LYS A 32 19.06 -1.91 -14.59
N ALA A 33 19.97 -2.43 -13.78
CA ALA A 33 21.30 -2.83 -14.20
C ALA A 33 21.22 -4.25 -14.78
N GLU A 34 21.88 -4.46 -15.91
CA GLU A 34 22.09 -5.80 -16.47
C GLU A 34 23.32 -6.41 -15.79
N LEU A 35 23.16 -7.62 -15.26
CA LEU A 35 24.21 -8.35 -14.59
C LEU A 35 24.62 -9.57 -15.41
N THR A 36 25.90 -9.63 -15.78
CA THR A 36 26.49 -10.77 -16.46
C THR A 36 27.46 -11.46 -15.50
N PRO A 37 27.11 -12.64 -14.96
CA PRO A 37 27.98 -13.41 -14.10
C PRO A 37 29.07 -14.09 -14.92
N ILE A 38 30.33 -13.91 -14.51
CA ILE A 38 31.52 -14.43 -15.17
C ILE A 38 32.31 -15.29 -14.17
N VAL A 39 32.84 -16.41 -14.65
CA VAL A 39 33.70 -17.33 -13.91
C VAL A 39 34.97 -17.54 -14.73
N GLU A 40 36.14 -17.61 -14.09
CA GLU A 40 37.43 -17.71 -14.79
C GLU A 40 37.67 -19.05 -15.52
N SER A 41 36.80 -20.05 -15.35
CA SER A 41 36.98 -21.37 -15.92
C SER A 41 35.67 -22.09 -16.25
N ASP A 42 35.73 -23.05 -17.19
CA ASP A 42 34.61 -23.90 -17.61
C ASP A 42 34.33 -25.11 -16.69
N GLY A 43 35.20 -25.29 -15.69
CA GLY A 43 35.11 -26.30 -14.64
C GLY A 43 35.99 -25.92 -13.45
N VAL A 44 35.72 -26.50 -12.28
CA VAL A 44 36.47 -26.18 -11.05
C VAL A 44 36.74 -27.45 -10.26
N HIS A 45 37.87 -27.51 -9.58
CA HIS A 45 38.20 -28.62 -8.68
C HIS A 45 37.77 -28.31 -7.24
N ALA A 46 37.39 -29.33 -6.49
CA ALA A 46 37.14 -29.18 -5.06
C ALA A 46 38.47 -28.84 -4.34
N GLY A 47 38.42 -27.95 -3.34
CA GLY A 47 39.61 -27.56 -2.57
C GLY A 47 40.43 -26.42 -3.18
N THR A 48 40.00 -25.82 -4.29
CA THR A 48 40.70 -24.71 -4.94
C THR A 48 39.99 -23.38 -4.70
N THR A 49 40.72 -22.28 -4.87
CA THR A 49 40.14 -20.94 -4.99
C THR A 49 39.84 -20.63 -6.45
N ILE A 50 38.72 -19.98 -6.72
CA ILE A 50 38.33 -19.53 -8.06
C ILE A 50 37.99 -18.04 -8.07
N ARG A 51 38.40 -17.35 -9.13
CA ARG A 51 38.01 -15.96 -9.42
C ARG A 51 36.70 -15.93 -10.21
N ALA A 52 35.76 -15.14 -9.72
CA ALA A 52 34.53 -14.81 -10.40
C ALA A 52 34.41 -13.29 -10.55
N ALA A 53 33.63 -12.84 -11.52
CA ALA A 53 33.32 -11.43 -11.71
C ALA A 53 31.83 -11.23 -11.97
N LEU A 54 31.32 -10.08 -11.55
CA LEU A 54 30.00 -9.59 -11.88
C LEU A 54 30.19 -8.38 -12.80
N GLN A 55 29.96 -8.56 -14.09
CA GLN A 55 29.96 -7.45 -15.04
C GLN A 55 28.60 -6.77 -15.00
N VAL A 56 28.61 -5.48 -14.70
CA VAL A 56 27.44 -4.64 -14.51
C VAL A 56 27.36 -3.67 -15.67
N ARG A 57 26.20 -3.63 -16.34
CA ARG A 57 25.91 -2.63 -17.37
C ARG A 57 24.68 -1.82 -16.99
N LEU A 58 24.84 -0.50 -17.00
CA LEU A 58 23.81 0.50 -16.79
C LEU A 58 23.37 1.07 -18.14
N PRO A 59 22.13 1.58 -18.24
CA PRO A 59 21.71 2.35 -19.41
C PRO A 59 22.58 3.61 -19.59
N ASN A 60 22.75 4.06 -20.84
CA ASN A 60 23.54 5.25 -21.16
C ASN A 60 23.09 6.48 -20.36
N GLY A 61 24.04 7.25 -19.85
CA GLY A 61 23.79 8.45 -19.06
C GLY A 61 23.44 8.19 -17.59
N PHE A 62 23.53 6.95 -17.11
CA PHE A 62 23.35 6.59 -15.71
C PHE A 62 24.67 6.16 -15.06
N HIS A 63 24.77 6.49 -13.78
CA HIS A 63 25.85 6.06 -12.90
C HIS A 63 25.28 5.51 -11.60
N VAL A 64 26.07 4.75 -10.86
CA VAL A 64 25.77 4.33 -9.49
C VAL A 64 26.82 4.85 -8.53
N GLN A 65 26.44 5.03 -7.27
CA GLN A 65 27.41 5.43 -6.25
C GLN A 65 28.46 4.34 -6.01
N SER A 66 29.68 4.71 -5.65
CA SER A 66 30.73 3.75 -5.32
C SER A 66 30.40 2.92 -4.07
N ASN A 67 31.22 1.90 -3.78
CA ASN A 67 31.12 1.15 -2.53
C ASN A 67 31.46 1.99 -1.28
N LYS A 68 32.14 3.13 -1.47
CA LYS A 68 32.48 4.09 -0.41
C LYS A 68 32.18 5.52 -0.87
N PRO A 69 30.89 5.92 -0.92
CA PRO A 69 30.50 7.27 -1.29
C PRO A 69 31.16 8.30 -0.37
N ARG A 70 31.49 9.48 -0.92
CA ARG A 70 32.11 10.57 -0.16
C ARG A 70 31.13 11.31 0.75
N ASP A 71 29.85 11.30 0.38
CA ASP A 71 28.75 11.86 1.19
C ASP A 71 28.04 10.70 1.93
N PRO A 72 27.95 10.74 3.27
CA PRO A 72 27.29 9.71 4.06
C PRO A 72 25.78 9.59 3.81
N LEU A 73 25.14 10.55 3.15
CA LEU A 73 23.72 10.51 2.77
C LEU A 73 23.47 9.72 1.47
N LEU A 74 24.53 9.34 0.74
CA LEU A 74 24.42 8.57 -0.50
C LEU A 74 24.43 7.07 -0.22
N ILE A 75 23.63 6.31 -0.98
CA ILE A 75 23.50 4.87 -0.81
C ILE A 75 24.68 4.17 -1.52
N PRO A 76 25.54 3.42 -0.80
CA PRO A 76 26.67 2.73 -1.40
C PRO A 76 26.23 1.56 -2.31
N THR A 77 27.05 1.27 -3.32
CA THR A 77 26.91 0.02 -4.08
C THR A 77 27.47 -1.14 -3.27
N VAL A 78 26.64 -2.15 -3.00
CA VAL A 78 26.96 -3.30 -2.15
C VAL A 78 26.74 -4.59 -2.91
N VAL A 79 27.75 -5.46 -2.91
CA VAL A 79 27.66 -6.83 -3.41
C VAL A 79 27.47 -7.78 -2.24
N THR A 80 26.46 -8.62 -2.32
CA THR A 80 26.18 -9.70 -1.36
C THR A 80 26.31 -11.03 -2.07
N VAL A 81 27.12 -11.94 -1.53
CA VAL A 81 27.32 -13.28 -2.08
C VAL A 81 26.67 -14.30 -1.14
N ASP A 82 25.58 -14.92 -1.59
CA ASP A 82 24.86 -15.92 -0.81
C ASP A 82 25.50 -17.30 -1.02
N ALA A 83 26.68 -17.51 -0.44
CA ALA A 83 27.50 -18.68 -0.73
C ALA A 83 26.84 -20.00 -0.22
N PRO A 84 26.67 -21.03 -1.08
CA PRO A 84 26.12 -22.32 -0.67
C PRO A 84 27.11 -23.12 0.20
N ALA A 85 26.63 -24.19 0.84
CA ALA A 85 27.45 -25.02 1.71
C ALA A 85 28.70 -25.54 0.98
N GLY A 86 29.88 -25.25 1.54
CA GLY A 86 31.18 -25.61 0.95
C GLY A 86 31.75 -24.58 -0.02
N VAL A 87 31.13 -23.40 -0.17
CA VAL A 87 31.68 -22.24 -0.88
C VAL A 87 31.78 -21.06 0.08
N SER A 88 32.86 -20.30 0.04
CA SER A 88 33.00 -19.06 0.80
C SER A 88 33.60 -17.95 -0.04
N ALA A 89 33.02 -16.74 0.01
CA ALA A 89 33.62 -15.55 -0.57
C ALA A 89 34.71 -15.02 0.37
N THR A 90 35.94 -14.90 -0.11
CA THR A 90 37.10 -14.47 0.70
C THR A 90 37.51 -13.03 0.41
N GLU A 91 37.13 -12.49 -0.75
CA GLU A 91 37.51 -11.16 -1.21
C GLU A 91 36.46 -10.60 -2.19
N ILE A 92 36.13 -9.32 -2.07
CA ILE A 92 35.35 -8.56 -3.06
C ILE A 92 36.20 -7.38 -3.54
N VAL A 93 36.35 -7.25 -4.86
CA VAL A 93 37.17 -6.23 -5.51
C VAL A 93 36.28 -5.31 -6.32
N PHE A 94 36.06 -4.09 -5.84
CA PHE A 94 35.40 -3.04 -6.60
C PHE A 94 36.40 -2.35 -7.54
N PRO A 95 35.93 -1.81 -8.69
CA PRO A 95 36.78 -1.00 -9.56
C PRO A 95 37.12 0.34 -8.89
N ALA A 96 38.13 1.03 -9.41
CA ALA A 96 38.43 2.39 -8.98
C ALA A 96 37.26 3.32 -9.36
N PRO A 97 36.72 4.13 -8.44
CA PRO A 97 35.60 5.02 -8.74
C PRO A 97 36.05 6.21 -9.58
N THR A 98 35.15 6.71 -10.44
CA THR A 98 35.32 7.96 -11.18
C THR A 98 34.76 9.13 -10.36
N ASP A 99 35.41 10.29 -10.45
CA ASP A 99 34.92 11.52 -9.82
C ASP A 99 33.94 12.25 -10.76
N LEU A 100 32.66 12.25 -10.41
CA LEU A 100 31.60 12.93 -11.16
C LEU A 100 31.19 14.24 -10.48
N LYS A 101 31.22 15.35 -11.24
CA LYS A 101 30.76 16.66 -10.74
C LYS A 101 29.26 16.81 -10.97
N GLN A 102 28.47 16.77 -9.90
CA GLN A 102 27.03 16.96 -9.96
C GLN A 102 26.64 18.37 -9.49
N ILE A 103 25.68 18.99 -10.18
CA ILE A 103 25.16 20.32 -9.83
C ILE A 103 24.47 20.25 -8.45
N GLY A 104 24.91 21.08 -7.51
CA GLY A 104 24.37 21.12 -6.14
C GLY A 104 25.15 20.31 -5.10
N GLN A 105 26.17 19.56 -5.50
CA GLN A 105 27.07 18.85 -4.58
C GLN A 105 28.36 19.64 -4.34
N SER A 106 28.77 19.76 -3.07
CA SER A 106 29.97 20.53 -2.69
C SER A 106 31.29 19.82 -3.01
N GLN A 107 31.26 18.51 -3.22
CA GLN A 107 32.41 17.69 -3.58
C GLN A 107 32.03 16.76 -4.75
N PRO A 108 33.00 16.36 -5.61
CA PRO A 108 32.76 15.35 -6.63
C PRO A 108 32.26 14.04 -6.03
N LEU A 109 31.28 13.41 -6.67
CA LEU A 109 30.75 12.12 -6.29
C LEU A 109 31.70 11.01 -6.76
N ALA A 110 31.97 10.03 -5.90
CA ALA A 110 32.71 8.83 -6.28
C ALA A 110 31.71 7.80 -6.82
N VAL A 111 31.72 7.55 -8.13
CA VAL A 111 30.69 6.77 -8.85
C VAL A 111 31.29 5.68 -9.74
N PHE A 112 30.45 4.74 -10.15
CA PHE A 112 30.70 3.79 -11.24
C PHE A 112 29.76 4.10 -12.40
N GLU A 113 30.32 4.26 -13.60
CA GLU A 113 29.59 4.72 -14.79
C GLU A 113 29.42 3.57 -15.78
N GLU A 114 28.28 3.56 -16.48
CA GLU A 114 27.96 2.75 -17.67
C GLU A 114 28.27 1.24 -17.59
N GLU A 115 29.54 0.84 -17.63
CA GLU A 115 29.95 -0.56 -17.57
C GLU A 115 31.16 -0.75 -16.65
N PHE A 116 31.02 -1.65 -15.67
CA PHE A 116 32.07 -1.93 -14.71
C PHE A 116 32.01 -3.39 -14.21
N ALA A 117 33.13 -3.91 -13.72
CA ALA A 117 33.22 -5.28 -13.23
C ALA A 117 33.62 -5.32 -11.75
N ILE A 118 32.92 -6.14 -10.97
CA ILE A 118 33.24 -6.38 -9.56
C ILE A 118 33.76 -7.81 -9.43
N GLY A 119 34.97 -7.97 -8.90
CA GLY A 119 35.57 -9.28 -8.66
C GLY A 119 35.13 -9.90 -7.34
N VAL A 120 34.99 -11.22 -7.32
CA VAL A 120 34.80 -12.00 -6.11
C VAL A 120 35.73 -13.22 -6.14
N ARG A 121 36.51 -13.40 -5.07
CA ARG A 121 37.29 -14.63 -4.88
C ARG A 121 36.47 -15.61 -4.06
N LEU A 122 36.23 -16.79 -4.62
CA LEU A 122 35.50 -17.89 -3.98
C LEU A 122 36.49 -19.00 -3.59
N GLU A 123 36.33 -19.54 -2.40
CA GLU A 123 37.07 -20.70 -1.92
C GLU A 123 36.12 -21.90 -1.83
N LEU A 124 36.56 -23.04 -2.37
CA LEU A 124 35.78 -24.28 -2.46
C LEU A 124 36.30 -25.32 -1.48
N ALA A 125 35.41 -25.92 -0.69
CA ALA A 125 35.77 -26.98 0.22
C ALA A 125 36.24 -28.24 -0.53
N GLY A 126 37.24 -28.94 0.02
CA GLY A 126 37.81 -30.15 -0.60
C GLY A 126 36.87 -31.37 -0.66
N LYS A 127 35.71 -31.33 -0.01
CA LYS A 127 34.73 -32.44 0.04
C LYS A 127 33.53 -32.25 -0.89
N LEU A 128 33.56 -31.27 -1.78
CA LEU A 128 32.47 -31.02 -2.73
C LEU A 128 32.34 -32.18 -3.72
N GLN A 129 31.11 -32.64 -3.95
CA GLN A 129 30.83 -33.66 -4.95
C GLN A 129 30.84 -33.04 -6.36
N SER A 130 31.21 -33.85 -7.36
CA SER A 130 31.11 -33.46 -8.77
C SER A 130 29.67 -33.12 -9.13
N GLY A 131 29.46 -31.98 -9.79
CA GLY A 131 28.12 -31.45 -10.07
C GLY A 131 28.14 -29.94 -10.29
N GLU A 132 26.99 -29.38 -10.62
CA GLU A 132 26.83 -27.92 -10.77
C GLU A 132 26.44 -27.30 -9.42
N ILE A 133 27.22 -26.31 -8.98
CA ILE A 133 26.96 -25.51 -7.79
C ILE A 133 26.59 -24.10 -8.22
N VAL A 134 25.41 -23.65 -7.82
CA VAL A 134 24.96 -22.28 -8.10
C VAL A 134 25.28 -21.40 -6.90
N VAL A 135 25.98 -20.30 -7.15
CA VAL A 135 26.33 -19.27 -6.16
C VAL A 135 25.52 -17.99 -6.49
N PRO A 136 24.41 -17.74 -5.79
CA PRO A 136 23.64 -16.51 -5.97
C PRO A 136 24.43 -15.28 -5.51
N VAL A 137 24.30 -14.19 -6.24
CA VAL A 137 24.91 -12.89 -5.95
C VAL A 137 23.88 -11.79 -6.16
N ARG A 138 23.87 -10.82 -5.26
CA ARG A 138 22.96 -9.67 -5.29
C ARG A 138 23.75 -8.37 -5.30
N LEU A 139 23.42 -7.49 -6.21
CA LEU A 139 23.96 -6.14 -6.29
C LEU A 139 22.87 -5.16 -5.84
N ARG A 140 23.05 -4.53 -4.68
CA ARG A 140 22.23 -3.40 -4.24
C ARG A 140 22.92 -2.11 -4.67
N TYR A 141 22.20 -1.25 -5.38
CA TYR A 141 22.74 -0.01 -5.93
C TYR A 141 21.67 1.10 -5.95
N GLN A 142 22.13 2.35 -6.05
CA GLN A 142 21.29 3.50 -6.37
C GLN A 142 21.79 4.13 -7.66
N ALA A 143 20.94 4.10 -8.69
CA ALA A 143 21.25 4.74 -9.97
C ALA A 143 20.85 6.21 -9.94
N CYS A 144 21.68 7.06 -10.54
CA CYS A 144 21.43 8.48 -10.73
C CYS A 144 21.75 8.86 -12.18
N ASP A 145 21.04 9.85 -12.69
CA ASP A 145 21.43 10.60 -13.89
C ASP A 145 22.08 11.93 -13.49
N GLU A 146 22.33 12.82 -14.46
CA GLU A 146 22.95 14.13 -14.21
C GLU A 146 22.14 15.05 -13.26
N THR A 147 20.85 14.79 -13.09
CA THR A 147 19.90 15.70 -12.45
C THR A 147 19.21 15.10 -11.22
N ILE A 148 18.95 13.79 -11.23
CA ILE A 148 18.18 13.11 -10.19
C ILE A 148 18.74 11.73 -9.85
N CYS A 149 18.60 11.35 -8.59
CA CYS A 149 18.82 9.99 -8.13
C CYS A 149 17.49 9.24 -8.01
N TYR A 150 17.48 8.00 -8.49
CA TYR A 150 16.31 7.13 -8.46
C TYR A 150 16.27 6.33 -7.15
N GLY A 151 15.15 5.65 -6.91
CA GLY A 151 15.05 4.76 -5.75
C GLY A 151 16.08 3.62 -5.82
N PRO A 152 16.57 3.13 -4.66
CA PRO A 152 17.50 2.01 -4.64
C PRO A 152 16.89 0.77 -5.29
N ALA A 153 17.72 0.02 -6.00
CA ALA A 153 17.34 -1.20 -6.68
C ALA A 153 18.30 -2.34 -6.28
N THR A 154 17.79 -3.56 -6.39
CA THR A 154 18.60 -4.77 -6.24
C THR A 154 18.50 -5.55 -7.54
N ALA A 155 19.64 -5.95 -8.08
CA ALA A 155 19.72 -6.85 -9.22
C ALA A 155 20.36 -8.18 -8.76
N ASP A 156 19.77 -9.28 -9.20
CA ASP A 156 20.19 -10.63 -8.82
C ASP A 156 20.86 -11.33 -10.00
N ALA A 157 21.96 -12.03 -9.74
CA ALA A 157 22.64 -12.90 -10.68
C ALA A 157 23.10 -14.19 -9.98
N ARG A 158 23.63 -15.13 -10.76
CA ARG A 158 24.05 -16.44 -10.25
C ARG A 158 25.30 -16.89 -10.99
N TRP A 159 26.35 -17.26 -10.28
CA TRP A 159 27.47 -17.98 -10.88
C TRP A 159 27.16 -19.48 -10.86
N SER A 160 27.31 -20.14 -12.00
CA SER A 160 27.27 -21.60 -12.10
C SER A 160 28.68 -22.15 -12.10
N LEU A 161 29.07 -22.83 -11.02
CA LEU A 161 30.37 -23.49 -10.87
C LEU A 161 30.21 -24.99 -11.18
N ARG A 162 30.85 -25.47 -12.24
CA ARG A 162 30.85 -26.89 -12.59
C ARG A 162 31.99 -27.61 -11.88
N ILE A 163 31.70 -28.33 -10.81
CA ILE A 163 32.71 -29.13 -10.09
C ILE A 163 33.04 -30.38 -10.90
N VAL A 164 34.29 -30.48 -11.34
CA VAL A 164 34.79 -31.59 -12.16
C VAL A 164 35.75 -32.48 -11.36
N PRO A 165 35.84 -33.79 -11.67
CA PRO A 165 36.80 -34.68 -11.04
C PRO A 165 38.23 -34.16 -11.15
N ALA A 166 39.10 -34.49 -10.18
CA ALA A 166 40.51 -34.05 -10.17
C ALA A 166 41.31 -34.46 -11.43
N SER A 167 40.83 -35.46 -12.18
CA SER A 167 41.44 -35.94 -13.43
C SER A 167 40.95 -35.20 -14.69
N ALA A 168 39.93 -34.35 -14.59
CA ALA A 168 39.37 -33.63 -15.74
C ALA A 168 40.18 -32.36 -16.03
N LYS A 169 40.42 -32.06 -17.32
CA LYS A 169 41.04 -30.80 -17.74
C LYS A 169 40.02 -29.67 -17.65
N VAL A 170 40.47 -28.53 -17.14
CA VAL A 170 39.69 -27.29 -17.03
C VAL A 170 40.30 -26.25 -17.97
N GLY A 171 39.46 -25.60 -18.77
CA GLY A 171 39.82 -24.48 -19.63
C GLY A 171 39.54 -23.15 -18.94
N ALA A 172 40.46 -22.20 -19.05
CA ALA A 172 40.24 -20.83 -18.61
C ALA A 172 39.29 -20.10 -19.57
N THR A 173 38.35 -19.34 -19.02
CA THR A 173 37.35 -18.57 -19.77
C THR A 173 37.30 -17.12 -19.26
N HIS A 174 36.91 -16.19 -20.11
CA HIS A 174 36.69 -14.77 -19.76
C HIS A 174 37.87 -14.06 -19.07
N LEU A 175 39.10 -14.45 -19.41
CA LEU A 175 40.33 -13.85 -18.88
C LEU A 175 40.44 -12.35 -19.17
N ASP A 176 39.82 -11.88 -20.26
CA ASP A 176 39.77 -10.47 -20.64
C ASP A 176 39.10 -9.56 -19.62
N VAL A 177 38.12 -10.06 -18.87
CA VAL A 177 37.46 -9.34 -17.77
C VAL A 177 38.14 -9.64 -16.44
N ILE A 178 38.45 -10.91 -16.18
CA ILE A 178 39.01 -11.36 -14.89
C ILE A 178 40.40 -10.77 -14.63
N ASP A 179 41.26 -10.67 -15.63
CA ASP A 179 42.63 -10.18 -15.44
C ASP A 179 42.73 -8.65 -15.31
N ARG A 180 41.65 -7.92 -15.63
CA ARG A 180 41.55 -6.46 -15.39
C ARG A 180 41.23 -6.14 -13.93
N ILE A 181 40.79 -7.12 -13.16
CA ILE A 181 40.40 -6.94 -11.77
C ILE A 181 41.61 -7.16 -10.86
N ALA A 182 41.90 -6.18 -9.98
CA ALA A 182 43.04 -6.19 -9.08
C ALA A 182 42.82 -7.09 -7.84
N PHE A 183 42.63 -8.39 -8.06
CA PHE A 183 42.55 -9.39 -6.99
C PHE A 183 43.79 -9.38 -6.09
N GLY A 184 43.62 -9.50 -4.78
CA GLY A 184 44.65 -9.33 -3.75
C GLY A 184 44.64 -7.95 -3.06
N HIS A 185 43.96 -6.96 -3.65
CA HIS A 185 43.79 -5.62 -3.07
C HIS A 185 42.33 -5.29 -2.73
N GLY A 186 41.44 -6.28 -2.82
CA GLY A 186 40.03 -6.15 -2.50
C GLY A 186 39.76 -6.10 -1.01
N GLU A 187 38.50 -5.82 -0.70
CA GLU A 187 38.00 -5.77 0.66
C GLU A 187 37.59 -7.17 1.08
N LYS A 188 37.85 -7.52 2.36
CA LYS A 188 37.18 -8.68 2.93
C LYS A 188 35.68 -8.39 2.89
N PRO A 189 34.85 -9.35 2.48
CA PRO A 189 33.41 -9.15 2.56
C PRO A 189 33.05 -8.76 3.98
N THR A 190 32.44 -7.58 4.14
CA THR A 190 31.90 -7.11 5.41
C THR A 190 30.94 -8.18 5.97
N GLU A 191 30.73 -8.28 7.27
CA GLU A 191 29.74 -9.22 7.86
C GLU A 191 28.29 -8.97 7.32
N ALA A 192 28.06 -7.81 6.71
CA ALA A 192 26.87 -7.44 5.95
C ALA A 192 26.91 -7.81 4.44
N ALA A 193 28.07 -8.13 3.87
CA ALA A 193 28.33 -8.52 2.47
C ALA A 193 28.61 -10.02 2.30
N VAL A 194 29.22 -10.65 3.32
CA VAL A 194 28.99 -12.06 3.67
C VAL A 194 28.01 -12.03 4.82
N THR A 195 26.79 -11.66 4.49
CA THR A 195 25.74 -12.45 5.06
C THR A 195 25.98 -13.88 4.53
N ALA A 196 26.64 -14.70 5.36
CA ALA A 196 25.85 -15.77 5.93
C ALA A 196 24.61 -15.09 6.52
N VAL A 197 23.68 -14.75 5.61
CA VAL A 197 22.31 -14.90 5.90
C VAL A 197 22.44 -16.40 6.14
N PRO A 198 22.17 -16.94 7.34
CA PRO A 198 21.21 -18.01 7.26
C PRO A 198 20.20 -17.35 6.36
N ARG A 199 20.14 -17.81 5.09
CA ARG A 199 18.95 -17.66 4.31
C ARG A 199 17.93 -17.75 5.44
N ALA A 200 17.09 -16.74 5.61
CA ALA A 200 15.76 -17.23 5.70
C ALA A 200 15.60 -17.99 4.35
N ALA A 201 16.14 -19.22 4.27
CA ALA A 201 15.38 -20.40 4.32
C ALA A 201 14.12 -19.85 5.00
N ALA A 202 13.08 -19.49 4.23
CA ALA A 202 12.31 -20.54 3.60
C ALA A 202 12.77 -21.83 4.25
N PRO A 203 12.54 -21.97 5.59
CA PRO A 203 13.34 -22.87 6.37
C PRO A 203 13.26 -24.19 5.62
N ALA A 204 14.25 -25.05 5.75
CA ALA A 204 13.96 -26.45 5.51
C ALA A 204 12.90 -26.90 6.57
N GLY A 205 11.68 -26.33 6.48
CA GLY A 205 10.82 -25.95 7.59
C GLY A 205 9.95 -24.67 7.42
N THR A 206 9.83 -23.99 6.27
CA THR A 206 8.67 -23.05 6.09
C THR A 206 7.38 -23.83 6.09
N ASP A 207 7.44 -25.05 5.54
CA ASP A 207 6.39 -26.04 5.67
C ASP A 207 6.20 -26.45 7.15
N ARG A 208 7.28 -26.52 7.95
CA ARG A 208 7.17 -26.77 9.41
C ARG A 208 6.63 -25.59 10.20
N GLY A 209 7.08 -24.36 9.97
CA GLY A 209 6.61 -23.18 10.70
C GLY A 209 5.15 -22.85 10.40
N LEU A 210 4.71 -23.05 9.15
CA LEU A 210 3.29 -22.96 8.78
C LEU A 210 2.46 -24.10 9.39
N ALA A 211 2.97 -25.34 9.42
CA ALA A 211 2.30 -26.44 10.10
C ALA A 211 2.25 -26.25 11.63
N GLU A 212 3.29 -25.69 12.24
CA GLU A 212 3.34 -25.39 13.67
C GLU A 212 2.30 -24.34 14.08
N LEU A 213 1.87 -23.44 13.18
CA LEU A 213 0.79 -22.50 13.46
C LEU A 213 -0.54 -23.21 13.78
N ASP A 214 -0.76 -24.45 13.33
CA ASP A 214 -1.96 -25.20 13.65
C ASP A 214 -2.02 -25.63 15.12
N ASP A 215 -0.88 -25.65 15.82
CA ASP A 215 -0.78 -25.89 17.26
C ASP A 215 -1.09 -24.64 18.11
N PHE A 216 -1.40 -23.50 17.48
CA PHE A 216 -1.66 -22.24 18.15
C PHE A 216 -3.08 -21.71 17.86
N THR A 217 -3.62 -20.95 18.80
CA THR A 217 -4.86 -20.20 18.64
C THR A 217 -4.52 -18.72 18.49
N VAL A 218 -5.02 -18.09 17.42
CA VAL A 218 -4.92 -16.63 17.22
C VAL A 218 -5.88 -15.95 18.19
N LEU A 219 -5.36 -15.14 19.11
CA LEU A 219 -6.17 -14.38 20.06
C LEU A 219 -6.63 -13.05 19.48
N ALA A 220 -5.72 -12.31 18.84
CA ALA A 220 -6.02 -11.01 18.26
C ALA A 220 -5.05 -10.68 17.12
N THR A 221 -5.53 -9.91 16.14
CA THR A 221 -4.73 -9.30 15.07
C THR A 221 -5.04 -7.81 15.02
N THR A 222 -4.02 -6.97 14.90
CA THR A 222 -4.15 -5.54 14.66
C THR A 222 -3.12 -5.09 13.62
N GLY A 223 -3.32 -3.96 12.95
CA GLY A 223 -2.43 -3.49 11.88
C GLY A 223 -2.29 -1.97 11.84
N GLY A 224 -1.21 -1.51 11.20
CA GLY A 224 -0.85 -0.10 11.13
C GLY A 224 -0.12 0.42 12.38
N TYR A 225 0.20 1.71 12.36
CA TYR A 225 0.83 2.39 13.50
C TYR A 225 -0.16 2.50 14.67
N GLN A 226 0.32 2.19 15.88
CA GLN A 226 -0.42 2.33 17.13
C GLN A 226 0.46 3.00 18.17
N GLY A 227 -0.09 3.98 18.90
CA GLY A 227 0.59 4.53 20.06
C GLY A 227 0.67 3.50 21.20
N ALA A 228 1.55 3.74 22.18
CA ALA A 228 1.77 2.84 23.31
C ALA A 228 0.47 2.48 24.05
N SER A 229 -0.42 3.46 24.31
CA SER A 229 -1.70 3.23 24.99
C SER A 229 -2.66 2.32 24.23
N ASP A 230 -2.72 2.45 22.89
CA ASP A 230 -3.60 1.62 22.07
C ASP A 230 -3.02 0.21 21.93
N PHE A 231 -1.69 0.10 21.83
CA PHE A 231 -1.00 -1.18 21.78
C PHE A 231 -1.11 -1.97 23.09
N LEU A 232 -1.02 -1.31 24.24
CA LEU A 232 -1.29 -1.94 25.55
C LEU A 232 -2.73 -2.44 25.66
N ARG A 233 -3.69 -1.66 25.14
CA ARG A 233 -5.10 -2.06 25.08
C ARG A 233 -5.28 -3.31 24.21
N PHE A 234 -4.61 -3.37 23.06
CA PHE A 234 -4.58 -4.54 22.20
C PHE A 234 -4.03 -5.80 22.91
N ILE A 235 -2.94 -5.67 23.69
CA ILE A 235 -2.40 -6.78 24.47
C ILE A 235 -3.43 -7.24 25.52
N HIS A 236 -3.99 -6.30 26.28
CA HIS A 236 -4.97 -6.59 27.33
C HIS A 236 -6.24 -7.26 26.79
N ASP A 237 -6.80 -6.74 25.70
CA ASP A 237 -7.98 -7.29 25.04
C ASP A 237 -7.72 -8.73 24.55
N ALA A 238 -6.52 -8.98 23.99
CA ALA A 238 -6.11 -10.32 23.57
C ALA A 238 -5.97 -11.30 24.74
N GLU A 239 -5.42 -10.86 25.88
CA GLU A 239 -5.24 -11.70 27.07
C GLU A 239 -6.57 -12.08 27.73
N THR A 240 -7.45 -11.10 27.88
CA THR A 240 -8.78 -11.21 28.51
C THR A 240 -9.85 -11.80 27.59
N GLY A 241 -9.57 -11.94 26.29
CA GLY A 241 -10.52 -12.46 25.30
C GLY A 241 -11.63 -11.49 24.95
N VAL A 242 -11.44 -10.19 25.21
CA VAL A 242 -12.41 -9.14 24.84
C VAL A 242 -12.24 -8.85 23.36
N THR A 243 -13.15 -9.36 22.52
CA THR A 243 -13.28 -8.89 21.15
C THR A 243 -13.91 -7.50 21.18
N GLN A 244 -13.22 -6.48 20.65
CA GLN A 244 -13.75 -5.12 20.60
C GLN A 244 -15.13 -5.10 19.96
N ALA A 245 -16.14 -4.88 20.81
CA ALA A 245 -17.53 -4.74 20.40
C ALA A 245 -17.65 -3.49 19.53
N GLY A 246 -17.90 -3.67 18.23
CA GLY A 246 -18.19 -2.54 17.34
C GLY A 246 -19.42 -1.76 17.81
N LEU A 247 -19.66 -0.56 17.26
CA LEU A 247 -20.86 0.27 17.54
C LEU A 247 -22.19 -0.50 17.36
N PHE A 248 -22.16 -1.67 16.74
CA PHE A 248 -23.32 -2.50 16.42
C PHE A 248 -23.42 -3.77 17.27
N GLU A 249 -22.42 -4.08 18.10
CA GLU A 249 -22.30 -5.36 18.79
C GLU A 249 -23.03 -5.33 20.15
N GLY A 250 -23.87 -6.35 20.42
CA GLY A 250 -24.78 -6.38 21.57
C GLY A 250 -26.10 -5.60 21.40
N ARG A 251 -26.32 -4.94 20.25
CA ARG A 251 -27.57 -4.23 19.93
C ARG A 251 -28.51 -5.12 19.12
N GLY A 252 -29.82 -5.04 19.40
CA GLY A 252 -30.83 -5.79 18.64
C GLY A 252 -30.91 -5.35 17.17
N PRO A 253 -31.45 -6.19 16.26
CA PRO A 253 -31.49 -5.92 14.81
C PRO A 253 -32.22 -4.62 14.44
N LEU A 254 -33.25 -4.24 15.22
CA LEU A 254 -33.99 -2.99 15.02
C LEU A 254 -33.16 -1.76 15.38
N ALA A 255 -32.34 -1.85 16.43
CA ALA A 255 -31.43 -0.78 16.82
C ALA A 255 -30.30 -0.58 15.80
N ILE A 256 -29.78 -1.68 15.23
CA ILE A 256 -28.80 -1.63 14.13
C ILE A 256 -29.41 -0.94 12.91
N LEU A 257 -30.62 -1.34 12.49
CA LEU A 257 -31.32 -0.72 11.37
C LEU A 257 -31.54 0.78 11.60
N LEU A 258 -31.94 1.18 12.80
CA LEU A 258 -32.12 2.59 13.18
C LEU A 258 -30.80 3.37 13.10
N ILE A 259 -29.69 2.82 13.65
CA ILE A 259 -28.39 3.50 13.61
C ILE A 259 -27.90 3.65 12.16
N VAL A 260 -28.04 2.63 11.33
CA VAL A 260 -27.64 2.68 9.91
C VAL A 260 -28.48 3.70 9.15
N PHE A 261 -29.81 3.71 9.38
CA PHE A 261 -30.70 4.71 8.79
C PHE A 261 -30.36 6.14 9.21
N LEU A 262 -30.13 6.36 10.51
CA LEU A 262 -29.72 7.66 11.06
C LEU A 262 -28.33 8.08 10.57
N GLY A 263 -27.40 7.14 10.41
CA GLY A 263 -26.11 7.37 9.76
C GLY A 263 -26.29 7.85 8.33
N GLY A 264 -27.19 7.21 7.56
CA GLY A 264 -27.57 7.63 6.21
C GLY A 264 -28.11 9.06 6.17
N LEU A 265 -28.98 9.40 7.12
CA LEU A 265 -29.51 10.75 7.25
C LEU A 265 -28.41 11.77 7.58
N ALA A 266 -27.53 11.45 8.53
CA ALA A 266 -26.42 12.30 8.96
C ALA A 266 -25.42 12.58 7.82
N LEU A 267 -25.26 11.65 6.87
CA LEU A 267 -24.39 11.83 5.70
C LEU A 267 -24.81 12.98 4.78
N ASN A 268 -26.05 13.46 4.87
CA ASN A 268 -26.47 14.68 4.15
C ASN A 268 -25.80 15.96 4.69
N LEU A 269 -25.25 15.93 5.91
CA LEU A 269 -24.47 17.04 6.48
C LEU A 269 -23.01 17.05 6.00
N THR A 270 -22.62 16.09 5.14
CA THR A 270 -21.25 16.04 4.61
C THR A 270 -20.98 17.19 3.65
N PRO A 271 -19.71 17.65 3.58
CA PRO A 271 -19.28 18.76 2.72
C PRO A 271 -19.57 18.56 1.23
N CYS A 272 -19.83 17.33 0.78
CA CYS A 272 -20.01 16.99 -0.63
C CYS A 272 -21.46 16.94 -1.09
N VAL A 273 -22.40 16.76 -0.16
CA VAL A 273 -23.84 16.69 -0.47
C VAL A 273 -24.48 18.08 -0.38
N LEU A 274 -24.05 18.90 0.58
CA LEU A 274 -24.53 20.26 0.79
C LEU A 274 -24.40 21.18 -0.45
N PRO A 275 -23.29 21.17 -1.22
CA PRO A 275 -23.12 22.03 -2.39
C PRO A 275 -24.02 21.65 -3.57
N MET A 276 -24.54 20.42 -3.59
CA MET A 276 -25.50 19.96 -4.60
C MET A 276 -26.93 20.42 -4.29
N ILE A 277 -27.24 20.85 -3.05
CA ILE A 277 -28.59 21.30 -2.68
C ILE A 277 -29.09 22.43 -3.60
N PRO A 278 -28.35 23.51 -3.89
CA PRO A 278 -28.81 24.56 -4.80
C PRO A 278 -29.06 24.07 -6.23
N ILE A 279 -28.23 23.14 -6.73
CA ILE A 279 -28.37 22.57 -8.08
C ILE A 279 -29.60 21.65 -8.15
N ASN A 280 -29.78 20.80 -7.14
CA ASN A 280 -30.94 19.93 -7.03
C ASN A 280 -32.22 20.73 -6.84
N LEU A 281 -32.18 21.81 -6.04
CA LEU A 281 -33.28 22.76 -5.91
C LEU A 281 -33.55 23.50 -7.22
N ALA A 282 -32.54 23.77 -8.06
CA ALA A 282 -32.73 24.33 -9.38
C ALA A 282 -33.33 23.30 -10.37
N ILE A 283 -32.99 22.01 -10.28
CA ILE A 283 -33.56 20.97 -11.16
C ILE A 283 -34.99 20.60 -10.73
N ILE A 284 -35.21 20.40 -9.43
CA ILE A 284 -36.51 20.06 -8.83
C ILE A 284 -37.42 21.30 -8.83
N GLY A 285 -36.84 22.49 -8.67
CA GLY A 285 -37.52 23.78 -8.60
C GLY A 285 -37.54 24.62 -9.88
N ALA A 286 -36.82 24.27 -10.96
CA ALA A 286 -37.09 24.84 -12.30
C ALA A 286 -38.48 24.43 -12.81
N GLY A 287 -39.10 23.45 -12.17
CA GLY A 287 -40.53 23.15 -12.28
C GLY A 287 -41.45 24.11 -11.51
N ALA A 288 -40.95 25.13 -10.81
CA ALA A 288 -41.75 26.10 -10.03
C ALA A 288 -42.59 27.06 -10.89
N GLN A 289 -42.66 26.83 -12.20
CA GLN A 289 -43.74 27.31 -13.07
C GLN A 289 -44.82 26.23 -13.35
N ALA A 290 -44.89 25.15 -12.56
CA ALA A 290 -45.92 24.10 -12.69
C ALA A 290 -46.41 23.51 -11.34
N GLY A 291 -46.93 24.37 -10.46
CA GLY A 291 -48.21 24.18 -9.77
C GLY A 291 -48.48 23.06 -8.73
N SER A 292 -47.73 21.95 -8.62
CA SER A 292 -48.12 20.86 -7.69
C SER A 292 -47.00 20.35 -6.75
N ARG A 293 -47.28 20.36 -5.44
CA ARG A 293 -46.44 19.75 -4.39
C ARG A 293 -46.16 18.26 -4.65
N SER A 294 -47.10 17.57 -5.29
CA SER A 294 -46.98 16.15 -5.67
C SER A 294 -45.89 15.91 -6.71
N ARG A 295 -45.69 16.83 -7.67
CA ARG A 295 -44.67 16.70 -8.70
C ARG A 295 -43.27 16.88 -8.11
N GLY A 296 -43.09 17.85 -7.21
CA GLY A 296 -41.83 18.05 -6.48
C GLY A 296 -41.46 16.84 -5.61
N PHE A 297 -42.43 16.25 -4.91
CA PHE A 297 -42.25 15.00 -4.16
C PHE A 297 -41.84 13.83 -5.06
N LEU A 298 -42.49 13.67 -6.22
CA LEU A 298 -42.19 12.58 -7.16
C LEU A 298 -40.78 12.72 -7.77
N LEU A 299 -40.38 13.93 -8.16
CA LEU A 299 -39.03 14.18 -8.69
C LEU A 299 -37.97 13.98 -7.60
N GLY A 300 -38.20 14.47 -6.38
CA GLY A 300 -37.32 14.23 -5.24
C GLY A 300 -37.20 12.75 -4.87
N SER A 301 -38.28 11.98 -5.00
CA SER A 301 -38.29 10.53 -4.81
C SER A 301 -37.54 9.78 -5.91
N ALA A 302 -37.63 10.21 -7.16
CA ALA A 302 -36.85 9.63 -8.24
C ALA A 302 -35.35 9.90 -8.07
N TYR A 303 -34.98 11.11 -7.66
CA TYR A 303 -33.60 11.49 -7.34
C TYR A 303 -33.04 10.69 -6.16
N GLY A 304 -33.76 10.65 -5.04
CA GLY A 304 -33.38 9.89 -3.84
C GLY A 304 -33.39 8.38 -4.08
N GLY A 305 -34.33 7.87 -4.88
CA GLY A 305 -34.39 6.46 -5.27
C GLY A 305 -33.15 6.03 -6.08
N ALA A 306 -32.68 6.87 -7.01
CA ALA A 306 -31.43 6.63 -7.73
C ALA A 306 -30.22 6.55 -6.78
N MET A 307 -30.14 7.46 -5.81
CA MET A 307 -29.09 7.47 -4.78
C MET A 307 -29.09 6.17 -3.95
N ALA A 308 -30.27 5.79 -3.43
CA ALA A 308 -30.42 4.57 -2.64
C ALA A 308 -30.04 3.32 -3.44
N LEU A 309 -30.41 3.27 -4.73
CA LEU A 309 -30.05 2.19 -5.63
C LEU A 309 -28.54 2.12 -5.88
N VAL A 310 -27.88 3.24 -6.17
CA VAL A 310 -26.44 3.26 -6.42
C VAL A 310 -25.65 2.85 -5.17
N TYR A 311 -25.95 3.41 -4.00
CA TYR A 311 -25.26 3.01 -2.76
C TYR A 311 -25.57 1.58 -2.33
N GLY A 312 -26.80 1.10 -2.54
CA GLY A 312 -27.18 -0.28 -2.28
C GLY A 312 -26.43 -1.26 -3.17
N VAL A 313 -26.36 -0.99 -4.48
CA VAL A 313 -25.64 -1.83 -5.46
C VAL A 313 -24.13 -1.79 -5.20
N LEU A 314 -23.54 -0.62 -4.97
CA LEU A 314 -22.12 -0.52 -4.64
C LEU A 314 -21.79 -1.27 -3.35
N GLY A 315 -22.62 -1.12 -2.31
CA GLY A 315 -22.46 -1.87 -1.06
C GLY A 315 -22.56 -3.38 -1.28
N LEU A 316 -23.53 -3.84 -2.07
CA LEU A 316 -23.69 -5.26 -2.41
C LEU A 316 -22.47 -5.82 -3.14
N VAL A 317 -21.94 -5.09 -4.13
CA VAL A 317 -20.71 -5.46 -4.85
C VAL A 317 -19.54 -5.58 -3.87
N VAL A 318 -19.37 -4.64 -2.94
CA VAL A 318 -18.26 -4.68 -1.97
C VAL A 318 -18.40 -5.84 -0.97
N ILE A 319 -19.63 -6.15 -0.53
CA ILE A 319 -19.88 -7.31 0.35
C ILE A 319 -19.50 -8.62 -0.36
N LEU A 320 -19.93 -8.79 -1.61
CA LEU A 320 -19.69 -10.01 -2.39
C LEU A 320 -18.25 -10.16 -2.88
N THR A 321 -17.52 -9.05 -3.08
CA THR A 321 -16.12 -9.05 -3.53
C THR A 321 -15.10 -9.11 -2.39
N ALA A 322 -15.56 -9.19 -1.13
CA ALA A 322 -14.74 -9.37 0.07
C ALA A 322 -13.53 -8.42 0.17
N GLY A 323 -13.80 -7.14 0.50
CA GLY A 323 -12.85 -6.31 1.26
C GLY A 323 -11.88 -5.40 0.49
N THR A 324 -12.01 -5.21 -0.83
CA THR A 324 -11.07 -4.38 -1.61
C THR A 324 -11.28 -2.87 -1.48
N PHE A 325 -12.40 -2.40 -0.91
CA PHE A 325 -12.69 -0.97 -0.87
C PHE A 325 -11.80 -0.19 0.12
N GLY A 326 -11.41 -0.81 1.23
CA GLY A 326 -10.53 -0.18 2.23
C GLY A 326 -9.10 0.07 1.72
N THR A 327 -8.59 -0.84 0.90
CA THR A 327 -7.25 -0.71 0.29
C THR A 327 -7.23 0.35 -0.80
N ILE A 328 -8.30 0.46 -1.59
CA ILE A 328 -8.47 1.53 -2.59
C ILE A 328 -8.57 2.89 -1.91
N ASN A 329 -9.35 3.01 -0.83
CA ASN A 329 -9.52 4.27 -0.09
C ASN A 329 -8.20 4.79 0.50
N SER A 330 -7.30 3.88 0.90
CA SER A 330 -5.99 4.20 1.45
C SER A 330 -4.90 4.38 0.37
N SER A 331 -5.26 4.34 -0.92
CA SER A 331 -4.28 4.55 -1.99
C SER A 331 -3.92 6.04 -2.11
N PRO A 332 -2.63 6.41 -2.21
CA PRO A 332 -2.23 7.80 -2.38
C PRO A 332 -2.82 8.43 -3.65
N TRP A 333 -2.90 7.64 -4.73
CA TRP A 333 -3.48 8.06 -6.02
C TRP A 333 -4.98 8.33 -5.93
N PHE A 334 -5.69 7.50 -5.16
CA PHE A 334 -7.12 7.67 -4.95
C PHE A 334 -7.43 8.97 -4.18
N ASN A 335 -6.69 9.21 -3.08
CA ASN A 335 -6.81 10.45 -2.30
C ASN A 335 -6.41 11.69 -3.12
N ALA A 336 -5.37 11.60 -3.95
CA ALA A 336 -4.98 12.67 -4.88
C ALA A 336 -6.10 12.97 -5.90
N GLY A 337 -6.74 11.93 -6.46
CA GLY A 337 -7.88 12.09 -7.35
C GLY A 337 -9.07 12.81 -6.70
N ILE A 338 -9.39 12.46 -5.45
CA ILE A 338 -10.44 13.14 -4.66
C ILE A 338 -10.07 14.61 -4.41
N ALA A 339 -8.82 14.89 -4.05
CA ALA A 339 -8.36 16.26 -3.82
C ALA A 339 -8.55 17.13 -5.08
N VAL A 340 -8.16 16.62 -6.26
CA VAL A 340 -8.36 17.30 -7.55
C VAL A 340 -9.86 17.52 -7.83
N LEU A 341 -10.70 16.52 -7.57
CA LEU A 341 -12.15 16.64 -7.74
C LEU A 341 -12.74 17.74 -6.84
N PHE A 342 -12.31 17.85 -5.58
CA PHE A 342 -12.75 18.92 -4.68
C PHE A 342 -12.25 20.29 -5.08
N VAL A 343 -11.02 20.40 -5.61
CA VAL A 343 -10.56 21.67 -6.21
C VAL A 343 -11.48 22.07 -7.34
N ALA A 344 -11.81 21.15 -8.25
CA ALA A 344 -12.72 21.42 -9.37
C ALA A 344 -14.13 21.83 -8.89
N LEU A 345 -14.70 21.13 -7.90
CA LEU A 345 -16.02 21.45 -7.34
C LEU A 345 -16.00 22.79 -6.58
N GLY A 346 -14.95 23.08 -5.83
CA GLY A 346 -14.74 24.35 -5.14
C GLY A 346 -14.68 25.52 -6.14
N LEU A 347 -13.90 25.37 -7.22
CA LEU A 347 -13.83 26.37 -8.30
C LEU A 347 -15.18 26.56 -9.02
N ALA A 348 -15.97 25.50 -9.18
CA ALA A 348 -17.32 25.60 -9.72
C ALA A 348 -18.27 26.39 -8.78
N MET A 349 -18.10 26.28 -7.46
CA MET A 349 -18.88 27.05 -6.48
C MET A 349 -18.54 28.55 -6.46
N PHE A 350 -17.32 28.92 -6.83
CA PHE A 350 -16.93 30.32 -7.06
C PHE A 350 -17.36 30.86 -8.43
N ASP A 351 -18.14 30.08 -9.20
CA ASP A 351 -18.57 30.40 -10.56
C ASP A 351 -17.39 30.68 -11.53
N VAL A 352 -16.16 30.24 -11.19
CA VAL A 352 -14.95 30.34 -12.05
C VAL A 352 -15.04 29.34 -13.22
N ILE A 353 -15.62 28.17 -12.95
CA ILE A 353 -15.89 27.11 -13.93
C ILE A 353 -17.41 26.93 -14.03
N LEU A 354 -18.03 27.43 -15.10
CA LEU A 354 -19.44 27.14 -15.37
C LEU A 354 -19.59 25.75 -16.01
N ILE A 355 -20.10 24.81 -15.23
CA ILE A 355 -20.49 23.48 -15.74
C ILE A 355 -21.92 23.58 -16.29
N ASP A 356 -22.02 23.77 -17.61
CA ASP A 356 -23.28 23.92 -18.31
C ASP A 356 -23.88 22.55 -18.72
N PHE A 357 -24.63 21.93 -17.80
CA PHE A 357 -25.26 20.61 -18.00
C PHE A 357 -26.40 20.61 -19.04
N SER A 358 -26.85 21.80 -19.49
CA SER A 358 -27.84 21.97 -20.55
C SER A 358 -27.45 21.23 -21.84
N ARG A 359 -26.15 21.17 -22.15
CA ARG A 359 -25.63 20.57 -23.39
C ARG A 359 -25.66 19.04 -23.40
N PHE A 360 -25.75 18.40 -22.23
CA PHE A 360 -25.94 16.96 -22.11
C PHE A 360 -27.43 16.58 -22.24
N SER A 361 -28.33 17.50 -21.91
CA SER A 361 -29.78 17.31 -22.04
C SER A 361 -30.31 17.38 -23.48
N SER A 362 -29.57 18.02 -24.40
CA SER A 362 -30.01 18.19 -25.79
C SER A 362 -30.01 16.91 -26.62
N GLY A 363 -29.29 15.86 -26.20
CA GLY A 363 -29.28 14.54 -26.84
C GLY A 363 -30.43 13.61 -26.42
N PHE A 364 -31.20 13.98 -25.38
CA PHE A 364 -32.27 13.17 -24.79
C PHE A 364 -33.66 13.80 -24.91
N ARG A 365 -33.87 14.68 -25.89
CA ARG A 365 -35.21 15.25 -26.18
C ARG A 365 -36.08 14.21 -26.90
N THR A 366 -36.66 13.29 -26.14
CA THR A 366 -37.85 12.55 -26.56
C THR A 366 -39.10 13.42 -26.40
N ASP A 367 -40.03 13.29 -27.34
CA ASP A 367 -41.19 14.15 -27.60
C ASP A 367 -42.28 14.15 -26.48
N GLU A 368 -42.00 13.50 -25.34
CA GLU A 368 -42.88 13.48 -24.17
C GLU A 368 -42.24 14.23 -22.99
N GLY A 369 -42.44 15.55 -22.92
CA GLY A 369 -41.85 16.46 -21.93
C GLY A 369 -42.10 16.16 -20.44
N LYS A 370 -42.83 15.09 -20.09
CA LYS A 370 -42.99 14.59 -18.71
C LYS A 370 -41.99 13.49 -18.36
N ARG A 371 -41.69 12.55 -19.26
CA ARG A 371 -40.74 11.44 -19.00
C ARG A 371 -39.28 11.90 -18.98
N GLY A 372 -38.93 12.87 -19.82
CA GLY A 372 -37.57 13.41 -19.89
C GLY A 372 -37.07 14.05 -18.59
N THR A 373 -37.95 14.73 -17.83
CA THR A 373 -37.57 15.36 -16.55
C THR A 373 -37.30 14.32 -15.45
N PHE A 374 -38.06 13.22 -15.41
CA PHE A 374 -37.82 12.13 -14.44
C PHE A 374 -36.52 11.38 -14.74
N LEU A 375 -36.25 11.09 -16.02
CA LEU A 375 -35.02 10.43 -16.43
C LEU A 375 -33.78 11.29 -16.11
N LEU A 376 -33.88 12.61 -16.30
CA LEU A 376 -32.83 13.56 -15.92
C LEU A 376 -32.63 13.63 -14.41
N ALA A 377 -33.70 13.65 -13.62
CA ALA A 377 -33.61 13.65 -12.16
C ALA A 377 -32.98 12.34 -11.63
N PHE A 378 -33.36 11.19 -12.21
CA PHE A 378 -32.79 9.89 -11.85
C PHE A 378 -31.29 9.80 -12.20
N SER A 379 -30.88 10.25 -13.39
CA SER A 379 -29.47 10.20 -13.81
C SER A 379 -28.59 11.17 -13.00
N MET A 380 -29.08 12.37 -12.70
CA MET A 380 -28.39 13.30 -11.81
C MET A 380 -28.28 12.77 -10.38
N GLY A 381 -29.28 12.04 -9.90
CA GLY A 381 -29.19 11.31 -8.62
C GLY A 381 -28.07 10.27 -8.62
N ALA A 382 -27.94 9.47 -9.68
CA ALA A 382 -26.88 8.48 -9.78
C ALA A 382 -25.47 9.10 -9.84
N VAL A 383 -25.29 10.17 -10.62
CA VAL A 383 -24.00 10.89 -10.73
C VAL A 383 -23.62 11.51 -9.39
N ALA A 384 -24.57 12.17 -8.73
CA ALA A 384 -24.31 12.77 -7.43
C ALA A 384 -23.99 11.72 -6.34
N ALA A 385 -24.58 10.51 -6.40
CA ALA A 385 -24.24 9.40 -5.51
C ALA A 385 -22.77 8.97 -5.67
N LEU A 386 -22.32 8.84 -6.92
CA LEU A 386 -20.95 8.46 -7.24
C LEU A 386 -19.94 9.51 -6.78
N LEU A 387 -20.25 10.79 -6.98
CA LEU A 387 -19.39 11.90 -6.56
C LEU A 387 -19.33 12.03 -5.02
N ALA A 388 -20.46 11.83 -4.33
CA ALA A 388 -20.51 11.87 -2.87
C ALA A 388 -19.86 10.65 -2.21
N GLY A 389 -19.70 9.54 -2.93
CA GLY A 389 -19.11 8.29 -2.42
C GLY A 389 -17.75 8.47 -1.75
N ALA A 390 -16.91 9.38 -2.25
CA ALA A 390 -15.59 9.68 -1.67
C ALA A 390 -15.66 10.19 -0.21
N CYS A 391 -16.63 11.06 0.07
CA CYS A 391 -16.76 11.76 1.36
C CYS A 391 -17.59 10.94 2.37
N VAL A 392 -18.40 10.04 1.85
CA VAL A 392 -19.30 9.16 2.57
C VAL A 392 -18.64 7.79 2.86
N ALA A 393 -17.46 7.55 2.26
CA ALA A 393 -16.72 6.30 2.34
C ALA A 393 -16.48 5.78 3.76
N PRO A 394 -16.06 6.56 4.77
CA PRO A 394 -15.76 6.01 6.10
C PRO A 394 -16.96 5.32 6.75
N VAL A 395 -18.14 5.96 6.67
CA VAL A 395 -19.39 5.42 7.22
C VAL A 395 -19.87 4.22 6.40
N VAL A 396 -19.79 4.30 5.07
CA VAL A 396 -20.16 3.18 4.19
C VAL A 396 -19.28 1.96 4.44
N ILE A 397 -17.96 2.15 4.62
CA ILE A 397 -17.01 1.07 4.91
C ILE A 397 -17.40 0.36 6.20
N GLN A 398 -17.72 1.09 7.27
CA GLN A 398 -18.10 0.49 8.54
C GLN A 398 -19.39 -0.34 8.42
N VAL A 399 -20.41 0.18 7.74
CA VAL A 399 -21.67 -0.53 7.49
C VAL A 399 -21.45 -1.77 6.62
N VAL A 400 -20.64 -1.65 5.57
CA VAL A 400 -20.34 -2.75 4.65
C VAL A 400 -19.51 -3.84 5.34
N LEU A 401 -18.46 -3.50 6.10
CA LEU A 401 -17.65 -4.48 6.83
C LEU A 401 -18.49 -5.23 7.87
N PHE A 402 -19.32 -4.50 8.62
CA PHE A 402 -20.25 -5.11 9.57
C PHE A 402 -21.25 -6.04 8.86
N SER A 403 -21.81 -5.58 7.74
CA SER A 403 -22.70 -6.39 6.91
C SER A 403 -22.01 -7.64 6.35
N SER A 404 -20.75 -7.55 5.91
CA SER A 404 -19.99 -8.69 5.42
C SER A 404 -19.73 -9.72 6.52
N ASN A 405 -19.48 -9.27 7.76
CA ASN A 405 -19.31 -10.16 8.91
C ASN A 405 -20.61 -10.93 9.21
N LEU A 406 -21.75 -10.23 9.28
CA LEU A 406 -23.06 -10.87 9.47
C LEU A 406 -23.47 -11.80 8.32
N TYR A 407 -23.09 -11.45 7.09
CA TYR A 407 -23.33 -12.31 5.93
C TYR A 407 -22.50 -13.60 6.03
N ALA A 408 -21.24 -13.51 6.50
CA ALA A 408 -20.38 -14.67 6.73
C ALA A 408 -20.92 -15.62 7.81
N THR A 409 -21.69 -15.12 8.78
CA THR A 409 -22.38 -15.95 9.79
C THR A 409 -23.72 -16.52 9.29
N GLY A 410 -24.02 -16.41 7.99
CA GLY A 410 -25.21 -16.97 7.35
C GLY A 410 -26.46 -16.09 7.40
N THR A 411 -26.37 -14.84 7.88
CA THR A 411 -27.51 -13.92 7.97
C THR A 411 -27.65 -13.10 6.68
N THR A 412 -28.52 -13.56 5.77
CA THR A 412 -28.74 -12.92 4.45
C THR A 412 -29.34 -11.52 4.52
N ILE A 413 -30.05 -11.18 5.62
CA ILE A 413 -30.62 -9.85 5.86
C ILE A 413 -29.55 -8.75 5.88
N ALA A 414 -28.29 -9.10 6.17
CA ALA A 414 -27.18 -8.15 6.16
C ALA A 414 -27.04 -7.43 4.81
N LEU A 415 -27.33 -8.10 3.69
CA LEU A 415 -27.24 -7.52 2.34
C LEU A 415 -28.15 -6.31 2.12
N ALA A 416 -29.18 -6.12 2.96
CA ALA A 416 -30.08 -4.97 2.90
C ALA A 416 -29.54 -3.73 3.65
N LEU A 417 -28.49 -3.87 4.48
CA LEU A 417 -27.96 -2.76 5.29
C LEU A 417 -27.42 -1.59 4.45
N PRO A 418 -26.67 -1.81 3.34
CA PRO A 418 -26.26 -0.70 2.46
C PRO A 418 -27.45 0.01 1.80
N PHE A 419 -28.52 -0.73 1.47
CA PHE A 419 -29.75 -0.12 0.97
C PHE A 419 -30.44 0.72 2.03
N CYS A 420 -30.48 0.24 3.28
CA CYS A 420 -31.02 1.01 4.41
C CYS A 420 -30.26 2.33 4.63
N LEU A 421 -28.93 2.29 4.55
CA LEU A 421 -28.07 3.48 4.58
C LEU A 421 -28.43 4.45 3.44
N GLY A 422 -28.52 3.93 2.21
CA GLY A 422 -28.89 4.71 1.03
C GLY A 422 -30.29 5.33 1.13
N VAL A 423 -31.26 4.61 1.70
CA VAL A 423 -32.61 5.12 1.97
C VAL A 423 -32.57 6.24 3.01
N GLY A 424 -31.80 6.09 4.09
CA GLY A 424 -31.58 7.17 5.07
C GLY A 424 -31.05 8.46 4.43
N MET A 425 -30.13 8.31 3.47
CA MET A 425 -29.61 9.46 2.71
C MET A 425 -30.63 10.04 1.70
N ALA A 426 -31.54 9.21 1.17
CA ALA A 426 -32.55 9.60 0.19
C ALA A 426 -33.73 10.40 0.78
N VAL A 427 -34.13 10.10 2.03
CA VAL A 427 -35.35 10.64 2.69
C VAL A 427 -35.48 12.18 2.68
N PRO A 428 -34.41 12.98 2.86
CA PRO A 428 -34.53 14.44 2.83
C PRO A 428 -34.97 15.02 1.48
N TRP A 429 -34.69 14.35 0.36
CA TRP A 429 -34.91 14.90 -0.98
C TRP A 429 -36.39 14.99 -1.39
N PRO A 430 -37.23 13.95 -1.19
CA PRO A 430 -38.68 14.06 -1.37
C PRO A 430 -39.31 15.16 -0.51
N ILE A 431 -38.86 15.28 0.74
CA ILE A 431 -39.36 16.28 1.70
C ILE A 431 -39.00 17.68 1.21
N ALA A 432 -37.73 17.90 0.87
CA ALA A 432 -37.25 19.15 0.30
C ALA A 432 -38.03 19.50 -0.98
N GLY A 433 -38.23 18.53 -1.88
CA GLY A 433 -39.00 18.69 -3.12
C GLY A 433 -40.46 19.10 -2.88
N ALA A 434 -41.10 18.62 -1.82
CA ALA A 434 -42.46 19.00 -1.44
C ALA A 434 -42.54 20.35 -0.71
N SER A 435 -41.49 20.74 0.02
CA SER A 435 -41.43 21.93 0.87
C SER A 435 -40.85 23.18 0.18
N LEU A 436 -40.67 23.16 -1.14
CA LEU A 436 -40.06 24.25 -1.94
C LEU A 436 -40.78 25.61 -1.86
N ALA A 437 -41.93 25.71 -1.19
CA ALA A 437 -42.67 26.95 -1.00
C ALA A 437 -42.04 27.90 0.05
N SER A 438 -41.05 27.45 0.83
CA SER A 438 -40.52 28.19 1.99
C SER A 438 -39.10 28.76 1.81
N LEU A 439 -38.45 28.54 0.65
CA LEU A 439 -37.09 29.01 0.43
C LEU A 439 -37.07 30.46 -0.09
N PRO A 440 -36.20 31.34 0.44
CA PRO A 440 -36.10 32.73 0.02
C PRO A 440 -35.66 32.83 -1.45
N LYS A 441 -36.13 33.87 -2.14
CA LYS A 441 -35.79 34.12 -3.55
C LYS A 441 -34.26 34.17 -3.74
N PRO A 442 -33.71 33.61 -4.83
CA PRO A 442 -32.28 33.65 -5.11
C PRO A 442 -31.82 35.12 -5.16
N GLY A 443 -30.81 35.44 -4.34
CA GLY A 443 -30.26 36.79 -4.16
C GLY A 443 -28.87 36.74 -3.52
N VAL A 444 -28.42 37.86 -2.93
CA VAL A 444 -27.06 38.00 -2.35
C VAL A 444 -26.77 36.93 -1.27
N TRP A 445 -27.79 36.51 -0.53
CA TRP A 445 -27.66 35.43 0.46
C TRP A 445 -27.17 34.12 -0.17
N MET A 446 -27.70 33.74 -1.33
CA MET A 446 -27.30 32.50 -2.03
C MET A 446 -25.84 32.56 -2.49
N VAL A 447 -25.35 33.74 -2.89
CA VAL A 447 -23.95 33.95 -3.28
C VAL A 447 -23.02 33.78 -2.07
N ARG A 448 -23.37 34.34 -0.91
CA ARG A 448 -22.57 34.17 0.32
C ARG A 448 -22.54 32.71 0.78
N VAL A 449 -23.67 32.01 0.69
CA VAL A 449 -23.77 30.59 1.03
C VAL A 449 -22.88 29.75 0.09
N LYS A 450 -22.93 29.99 -1.23
CA LYS A 450 -22.03 29.34 -2.20
C LYS A 450 -20.55 29.57 -1.86
N GLN A 451 -20.17 30.80 -1.55
CA GLN A 451 -18.79 31.16 -1.21
C GLN A 451 -18.33 30.47 0.08
N ALA A 452 -19.16 30.44 1.12
CA ALA A 452 -18.85 29.77 2.39
C ALA A 452 -18.62 28.27 2.19
N PHE A 453 -19.50 27.58 1.45
CA PHE A 453 -19.32 26.17 1.13
C PHE A 453 -18.14 25.93 0.19
N GLY A 454 -17.88 26.82 -0.77
CA GLY A 454 -16.70 26.76 -1.64
C GLY A 454 -15.40 26.77 -0.85
N VAL A 455 -15.26 27.65 0.15
CA VAL A 455 -14.09 27.68 1.06
C VAL A 455 -13.98 26.38 1.85
N LEU A 456 -15.09 25.86 2.37
CA LEU A 456 -15.11 24.61 3.14
C LEU A 456 -14.69 23.40 2.29
N ILE A 457 -15.17 23.30 1.04
CA ILE A 457 -14.76 22.26 0.09
C ILE A 457 -13.26 22.37 -0.22
N LEU A 458 -12.74 23.58 -0.45
CA LEU A 458 -11.30 23.78 -0.67
C LEU A 458 -10.48 23.37 0.57
N GLY A 459 -10.98 23.64 1.78
CA GLY A 459 -10.37 23.13 3.01
C GLY A 459 -10.27 21.60 3.03
N THR A 460 -11.34 20.91 2.64
CA THR A 460 -11.30 19.44 2.51
C THR A 460 -10.38 18.98 1.37
N ALA A 461 -10.26 19.74 0.28
CA ALA A 461 -9.34 19.44 -0.81
C ALA A 461 -7.88 19.49 -0.34
N VAL A 462 -7.53 20.50 0.46
CA VAL A 462 -6.21 20.60 1.10
C VAL A 462 -5.97 19.44 2.05
N TYR A 463 -6.97 19.05 2.85
CA TYR A 463 -6.86 17.90 3.75
C TYR A 463 -6.59 16.59 3.00
N TYR A 464 -7.36 16.28 1.95
CA TYR A 464 -7.13 15.07 1.13
C TYR A 464 -5.83 15.15 0.32
N GLY A 465 -5.43 16.36 -0.11
CA GLY A 465 -4.13 16.58 -0.74
C GLY A 465 -2.97 16.35 0.21
N TYR A 466 -3.10 16.79 1.47
CA TYR A 466 -2.14 16.51 2.53
C TYR A 466 -2.09 15.01 2.85
N LEU A 467 -3.23 14.34 2.98
CA LEU A 467 -3.28 12.88 3.15
C LEU A 467 -2.58 12.17 2.00
N ALA A 468 -2.86 12.54 0.75
CA ALA A 468 -2.18 11.97 -0.41
C ALA A 468 -0.67 12.21 -0.34
N TYR A 469 -0.23 13.43 -0.02
CA TYR A 469 1.17 13.77 0.16
C TYR A 469 1.82 12.94 1.28
N ASP A 470 1.19 12.82 2.44
CA ASP A 470 1.67 12.02 3.56
C ASP A 470 1.78 10.53 3.18
N LEU A 471 0.76 9.97 2.55
CA LEU A 471 0.72 8.62 1.97
C LEU A 471 1.82 8.40 0.90
N PHE A 472 2.15 9.41 0.11
CA PHE A 472 3.29 9.36 -0.80
C PHE A 472 4.62 9.46 -0.06
N SER A 473 4.76 10.38 0.90
CA SER A 473 5.97 10.58 1.69
C SER A 473 6.26 9.40 2.62
N SER A 474 5.23 8.68 3.05
CA SER A 474 5.33 7.51 3.92
C SER A 474 5.70 6.23 3.17
N ARG A 475 5.63 6.23 1.83
CA ARG A 475 6.26 5.21 0.98
C ARG A 475 7.77 5.38 0.87
N TRP A 476 8.31 6.54 1.25
CA TRP A 476 9.74 6.79 1.28
C TRP A 476 10.26 6.58 2.72
N VAL A 477 10.85 5.42 2.96
CA VAL A 477 11.65 5.12 4.15
C VAL A 477 12.97 4.51 3.69
N ASP A 478 14.05 4.85 4.36
CA ASP A 478 15.33 4.19 4.11
C ASP A 478 15.25 2.74 4.61
N ALA A 479 15.31 1.80 3.66
CA ALA A 479 15.35 0.37 3.93
C ALA A 479 16.46 -0.03 4.93
N SER A 480 17.59 0.69 4.93
CA SER A 480 18.69 0.46 5.87
C SER A 480 18.30 0.83 7.30
N ALA A 481 17.56 1.93 7.48
CA ALA A 481 17.08 2.37 8.78
C ALA A 481 16.00 1.44 9.35
N VAL A 482 15.13 0.89 8.49
CA VAL A 482 14.17 -0.14 8.92
C VAL A 482 14.91 -1.41 9.33
N THR A 483 15.83 -1.88 8.48
CA THR A 483 16.61 -3.10 8.76
C THR A 483 17.42 -2.96 10.05
N SER A 484 18.07 -1.82 10.27
CA SER A 484 18.86 -1.59 11.49
C SER A 484 17.98 -1.60 12.74
N SER A 485 16.81 -0.97 12.70
CA SER A 485 15.85 -1.02 13.82
C SER A 485 15.38 -2.43 14.15
N VAL A 486 15.18 -3.27 13.14
CA VAL A 486 14.82 -4.69 13.35
C VAL A 486 16.01 -5.47 13.92
N GLN A 487 17.23 -5.23 13.43
CA GLN A 487 18.43 -5.88 13.97
C GLN A 487 18.65 -5.54 15.46
N GLU A 488 18.33 -4.32 15.90
CA GLU A 488 18.32 -3.95 17.32
C GLU A 488 17.31 -4.78 18.12
N LYS A 489 16.10 -4.99 17.61
CA LYS A 489 15.10 -5.87 18.25
C LYS A 489 15.57 -7.34 18.30
N LEU A 490 16.19 -7.84 17.24
CA LEU A 490 16.76 -9.20 17.22
C LEU A 490 17.86 -9.35 18.28
N LYS A 491 18.74 -8.36 18.44
CA LYS A 491 19.73 -8.32 19.53
C LYS A 491 19.10 -8.26 20.92
N ALA A 492 17.93 -7.62 21.05
CA ALA A 492 17.12 -7.60 22.28
C ALA A 492 16.34 -8.90 22.54
N GLY A 493 16.60 -9.98 21.78
CA GLY A 493 16.03 -11.31 22.02
C GLY A 493 14.77 -11.64 21.20
N TRP A 494 14.46 -10.88 20.16
CA TRP A 494 13.41 -11.25 19.21
C TRP A 494 13.89 -12.31 18.23
N HIS A 495 12.98 -13.17 17.76
CA HIS A 495 13.29 -14.20 16.76
C HIS A 495 12.98 -13.72 15.34
N ALA A 496 13.90 -13.95 14.39
CA ALA A 496 13.68 -13.64 12.97
C ALA A 496 12.91 -14.75 12.22
N SER A 497 12.93 -15.98 12.75
CA SER A 497 12.27 -17.14 12.14
C SER A 497 10.97 -17.47 12.86
N LEU A 498 9.90 -17.62 12.07
CA LEU A 498 8.59 -18.01 12.58
C LEU A 498 8.64 -19.37 13.30
N GLY A 499 9.22 -20.41 12.69
CA GLY A 499 9.30 -21.74 13.31
C GLY A 499 10.20 -21.76 14.57
N GLN A 500 11.27 -20.98 14.61
CA GLN A 500 12.13 -20.92 15.80
C GLN A 500 11.38 -20.29 16.99
N GLY A 501 10.63 -19.22 16.75
CA GLY A 501 9.83 -18.58 17.79
C GLY A 501 8.66 -19.46 18.24
N LEU A 502 7.90 -20.05 17.31
CA LEU A 502 6.77 -20.92 17.63
C LEU A 502 7.20 -22.16 18.42
N SER A 503 8.26 -22.85 18.00
CA SER A 503 8.78 -24.00 18.74
C SER A 503 9.23 -23.64 20.16
N THR A 504 9.83 -22.46 20.36
CA THR A 504 10.22 -21.96 21.69
C THR A 504 9.01 -21.66 22.56
N ALA A 505 8.01 -20.97 21.99
CA ALA A 505 6.77 -20.66 22.68
C ALA A 505 5.99 -21.90 23.10
N ARG A 506 5.99 -22.94 22.26
CA ARG A 506 5.37 -24.24 22.58
C ARG A 506 6.09 -24.93 23.73
N ARG A 507 7.42 -24.97 23.74
CA ARG A 507 8.20 -25.59 24.83
C ARG A 507 8.00 -24.86 26.15
N GLU A 508 7.96 -23.54 26.12
CA GLU A 508 7.84 -22.70 27.32
C GLU A 508 6.39 -22.39 27.72
N GLN A 509 5.40 -22.83 26.93
CA GLN A 509 3.97 -22.54 27.10
C GLN A 509 3.68 -21.03 27.23
N LYS A 510 4.42 -20.21 26.46
CA LYS A 510 4.29 -18.75 26.48
C LYS A 510 3.45 -18.23 25.32
N PRO A 511 2.73 -17.11 25.48
CA PRO A 511 2.08 -16.43 24.36
C PRO A 511 3.13 -15.87 23.37
N VAL A 512 2.73 -15.71 22.12
CA VAL A 512 3.58 -15.23 21.03
C VAL A 512 3.06 -13.89 20.52
N LEU A 513 3.96 -12.92 20.35
CA LEU A 513 3.71 -11.73 19.55
C LEU A 513 4.45 -11.86 18.23
N ILE A 514 3.75 -11.82 17.11
CA ILE A 514 4.33 -11.76 15.76
C ILE A 514 4.16 -10.35 15.23
N ASP A 515 5.27 -9.73 14.81
CA ASP A 515 5.32 -8.46 14.09
C ASP A 515 5.71 -8.73 12.63
N LEU A 516 4.77 -8.51 11.71
CA LEU A 516 4.99 -8.58 10.28
C LEU A 516 5.53 -7.23 9.78
N TRP A 517 6.72 -7.24 9.18
CA TRP A 517 7.42 -6.02 8.76
C TRP A 517 8.06 -6.16 7.37
N ALA A 518 8.44 -5.05 6.73
CA ALA A 518 9.17 -5.04 5.46
C ALA A 518 10.14 -3.86 5.38
N THR A 519 11.16 -3.92 4.52
CA THR A 519 12.17 -2.83 4.47
C THR A 519 11.60 -1.50 3.97
N TRP A 520 10.51 -1.53 3.20
CA TRP A 520 9.79 -0.34 2.71
C TRP A 520 8.73 0.18 3.69
N CYS A 521 8.63 -0.39 4.90
CA CYS A 521 7.57 -0.07 5.86
C CYS A 521 7.99 1.04 6.85
N LYS A 522 7.61 2.30 6.56
CA LYS A 522 7.87 3.43 7.47
C LYS A 522 7.23 3.27 8.84
N ASN A 523 5.99 2.79 8.89
CA ASN A 523 5.27 2.59 10.13
C ASN A 523 5.92 1.52 11.02
N CYS A 524 6.58 0.52 10.42
CA CYS A 524 7.32 -0.51 11.16
C CYS A 524 8.51 0.12 11.90
N LEU A 525 9.28 0.99 11.21
CA LEU A 525 10.36 1.76 11.82
C LEU A 525 9.88 2.67 12.95
N THR A 526 8.76 3.39 12.74
CA THR A 526 8.19 4.26 13.78
C THR A 526 7.78 3.44 14.99
N MET A 527 7.04 2.34 14.80
CA MET A 527 6.65 1.44 15.90
C MET A 527 7.87 0.90 16.67
N ASP A 528 8.93 0.51 15.95
CA ASP A 528 10.16 0.00 16.56
C ASP A 528 10.86 1.02 17.43
N LYS A 529 10.86 2.30 17.03
CA LYS A 529 11.52 3.39 17.74
C LYS A 529 10.66 4.08 18.80
N THR A 530 9.35 3.86 18.80
CA THR A 530 8.43 4.51 19.74
C THR A 530 7.71 3.49 20.61
N THR A 531 6.66 2.86 20.09
CA THR A 531 5.75 2.00 20.85
C THR A 531 6.45 0.79 21.45
N LEU A 532 7.35 0.14 20.70
CA LEU A 532 8.08 -1.04 21.16
C LEU A 532 9.33 -0.71 22.00
N GLU A 533 9.64 0.56 22.23
CA GLU A 533 10.65 1.04 23.20
C GLU A 533 10.02 1.59 24.49
N ASN A 534 8.69 1.72 24.52
CA ASN A 534 7.99 2.20 25.71
C ASN A 534 8.15 1.21 26.87
N SER A 535 8.44 1.70 28.08
CA SER A 535 8.69 0.88 29.27
C SER A 535 7.50 0.02 29.70
N GLU A 536 6.27 0.52 29.54
CA GLU A 536 5.04 -0.21 29.88
C GLU A 536 4.81 -1.35 28.87
N VAL A 537 5.00 -1.07 27.58
CA VAL A 537 4.85 -2.06 26.50
C VAL A 537 5.90 -3.16 26.63
N THR A 538 7.16 -2.79 26.88
CA THR A 538 8.25 -3.76 27.06
C THR A 538 8.04 -4.65 28.30
N SER A 539 7.49 -4.09 29.38
CA SER A 539 7.11 -4.84 30.59
C SER A 539 5.96 -5.81 30.31
N ALA A 540 4.92 -5.37 29.60
CA ALA A 540 3.80 -6.24 29.21
C ALA A 540 4.26 -7.40 28.31
N LEU A 541 5.23 -7.15 27.43
CA LEU A 541 5.78 -8.15 26.52
C LEU A 541 6.91 -9.00 27.12
N ALA A 542 7.25 -8.85 28.41
CA ALA A 542 8.31 -9.63 29.05
C ALA A 542 7.98 -11.14 29.09
N GLY A 543 6.70 -11.49 29.23
CA GLY A 543 6.21 -12.88 29.23
C GLY A 543 6.01 -13.49 27.83
N TYR A 544 6.23 -12.72 26.76
CA TYR A 544 5.92 -13.12 25.39
C TYR A 544 7.17 -13.61 24.64
N VAL A 545 6.98 -14.63 23.80
CA VAL A 545 7.94 -14.92 22.72
C VAL A 545 7.66 -13.97 21.57
N LYS A 546 8.66 -13.20 21.16
CA LYS A 546 8.51 -12.11 20.19
C LYS A 546 9.17 -12.51 18.87
N ILE A 547 8.44 -12.37 17.77
CA ILE A 547 8.87 -12.80 16.43
C ILE A 547 8.77 -11.62 15.46
N LYS A 548 9.84 -11.34 14.73
CA LYS A 548 9.87 -10.43 13.59
C LYS A 548 9.76 -11.24 12.30
N PHE A 549 8.60 -11.26 11.67
CA PHE A 549 8.38 -11.95 10.40
C PHE A 549 8.52 -10.97 9.22
N GLN A 550 9.49 -11.21 8.34
CA GLN A 550 9.70 -10.35 7.18
C GLN A 550 8.71 -10.70 6.05
N ALA A 551 7.87 -9.73 5.70
CA ALA A 551 6.85 -9.77 4.67
C ALA A 551 7.20 -8.82 3.50
N GLU A 552 8.40 -9.00 2.94
CA GLU A 552 8.97 -8.07 1.93
C GLU A 552 8.09 -7.96 0.68
N ASN A 553 7.61 -9.09 0.17
CA ASN A 553 6.65 -9.16 -0.93
C ASN A 553 5.36 -9.88 -0.47
N PRO A 554 4.24 -9.14 -0.24
CA PRO A 554 2.97 -9.71 0.20
C PRO A 554 2.35 -10.76 -0.74
N ASP A 555 2.71 -10.74 -2.03
CA ASP A 555 2.13 -11.63 -3.05
C ASP A 555 2.91 -12.94 -3.23
N GLU A 556 4.11 -13.05 -2.67
CA GLU A 556 4.96 -14.24 -2.78
C GLU A 556 4.69 -15.24 -1.65
N GLN A 557 4.86 -16.54 -1.94
CA GLN A 557 4.86 -17.56 -0.90
C GLN A 557 6.21 -17.58 -0.18
N PRO A 558 6.24 -17.78 1.15
CA PRO A 558 5.15 -18.13 2.05
C PRO A 558 4.36 -16.93 2.62
N VAL A 559 4.80 -15.69 2.36
CA VAL A 559 4.27 -14.45 2.97
C VAL A 559 2.77 -14.31 2.75
N LYS A 560 2.30 -14.53 1.52
CA LYS A 560 0.88 -14.47 1.17
C LYS A 560 0.00 -15.36 2.04
N VAL A 561 0.45 -16.59 2.31
CA VAL A 561 -0.29 -17.56 3.13
C VAL A 561 -0.36 -17.10 4.58
N VAL A 562 0.76 -16.62 5.13
CA VAL A 562 0.84 -16.09 6.50
C VAL A 562 -0.06 -14.86 6.66
N MET A 563 -0.01 -13.92 5.71
CA MET A 563 -0.86 -12.72 5.73
C MET A 563 -2.35 -13.08 5.63
N GLN A 564 -2.73 -13.99 4.74
CA GLN A 564 -4.11 -14.47 4.64
C GLN A 564 -4.58 -15.16 5.93
N ARG A 565 -3.74 -16.01 6.53
CA ARG A 565 -4.05 -16.73 7.78
C ARG A 565 -4.32 -15.76 8.93
N PHE A 566 -3.53 -14.71 9.04
CA PHE A 566 -3.70 -13.69 10.07
C PHE A 566 -4.69 -12.60 9.71
N LYS A 567 -5.29 -12.64 8.50
CA LYS A 567 -6.16 -11.57 7.96
C LYS A 567 -5.45 -10.22 7.91
N ALA A 568 -4.13 -10.24 7.67
CA ALA A 568 -3.30 -9.05 7.54
C ALA A 568 -3.60 -8.33 6.21
N VAL A 569 -4.05 -7.08 6.29
CA VAL A 569 -4.38 -6.25 5.11
C VAL A 569 -3.19 -5.39 4.67
N GLY A 570 -2.20 -5.17 5.55
CA GLY A 570 -1.02 -4.35 5.28
C GLY A 570 0.03 -4.48 6.38
N LEU A 571 1.05 -3.63 6.35
CA LEU A 571 2.16 -3.64 7.31
C LEU A 571 2.26 -2.31 8.08
N PRO A 572 2.71 -2.31 9.34
CA PRO A 572 2.96 -3.50 10.17
C PRO A 572 1.65 -4.22 10.51
N THR A 573 1.72 -5.53 10.75
CA THR A 573 0.62 -6.29 11.36
C THR A 573 1.14 -7.01 12.59
N TYR A 574 0.43 -6.88 13.70
CA TYR A 574 0.74 -7.54 14.96
C TYR A 574 -0.29 -8.62 15.27
N VAL A 575 0.19 -9.80 15.65
CA VAL A 575 -0.64 -10.96 15.93
C VAL A 575 -0.25 -11.55 17.27
N ILE A 576 -1.23 -11.78 18.15
CA ILE A 576 -1.02 -12.49 19.41
C ILE A 576 -1.54 -13.91 19.28
N LEU A 577 -0.66 -14.89 19.56
CA LEU A 577 -1.00 -16.31 19.56
C LEU A 577 -0.83 -16.91 20.96
N ARG A 578 -1.59 -17.97 21.24
CA ARG A 578 -1.42 -18.82 22.42
C ARG A 578 -1.27 -20.28 22.01
N PRO A 579 -0.33 -21.04 22.59
CA PRO A 579 -0.24 -22.48 22.37
C PRO A 579 -1.57 -23.16 22.76
N LYS A 580 -2.04 -24.11 21.94
CA LYS A 580 -3.14 -24.99 22.33
C LYS A 580 -2.63 -25.93 23.42
N SER A 581 -3.33 -26.01 24.55
CA SER A 581 -2.95 -26.93 25.63
C SER A 581 -3.06 -28.37 25.15
N THR A 582 -1.95 -29.11 25.11
CA THR A 582 -1.96 -30.56 24.98
C THR A 582 -2.30 -31.17 26.33
N THR A 583 -3.60 -31.25 26.66
CA THR A 583 -4.07 -32.17 27.70
C THR A 583 -4.25 -33.52 27.03
N PRO A 584 -3.55 -34.60 27.42
CA PRO A 584 -3.99 -35.93 27.05
C PRO A 584 -5.35 -36.12 27.71
N ILE A 585 -6.38 -36.43 26.91
CA ILE A 585 -7.61 -37.02 27.42
C ILE A 585 -7.17 -38.40 27.93
N SER A 586 -6.94 -38.49 29.24
CA SER A 586 -6.69 -39.74 29.97
C SER A 586 -7.96 -40.55 30.09
#